data_AF-A0A964XJU0-F1
#
_entry.id   AF-A0A964XJU0-F1
#
_cell.length_a   1.000
_cell.length_b   1.000
_cell.length_c   1.000
_cell.angle_alpha   90.00
_cell.angle_beta   90.00
_cell.angle_gamma   90.00
#
_symmetry.space_group_name_H-M   'P 1'
#
loop_
_entity.id
_entity.type
_entity.pdbx_description
1 polymer ?
#
loop_
_entity_poly.entity_id
_entity_poly.type
_entity_poly.pdbx_seq_one_letter_code
_entity_poly.pdbx_strand_id
1 'polypeptide(L)'
;MALVKKGSRHITVDGIPYRWRIRRRPTYSQALVWSPLTYAVELADSPGSALVVITNQPHPCNWLIESASAVVPSAVADGIRTARTTGWVPEEPGSPFHLDQSDGFVSSN
;
A
#
# COMPACT_ATOMS: atom_id res chain seq x y z
N MET A 1 -2.67 -10.30 10.48
CA MET A 1 -1.82 -10.64 9.31
C MET A 1 -0.53 -9.86 9.47
N ALA A 2 0.65 -10.48 9.32
CA ALA A 2 1.93 -9.77 9.49
C ALA A 2 2.67 -9.68 8.15
N LEU A 3 3.23 -8.51 7.82
CA LEU A 3 4.06 -8.34 6.64
C LEU A 3 5.38 -9.09 6.82
N VAL A 4 5.74 -9.85 5.80
CA VAL A 4 7.06 -10.49 5.72
C VAL A 4 8.11 -9.38 5.70
N LYS A 5 9.09 -9.46 6.62
CA LYS A 5 10.19 -8.49 6.75
C LYS A 5 11.04 -8.39 5.48
N LYS A 6 11.16 -9.48 4.72
CA LYS A 6 11.90 -9.49 3.46
C LYS A 6 11.16 -8.68 2.40
N GLY A 7 11.82 -7.61 1.92
CA GLY A 7 11.28 -6.71 0.90
C GLY A 7 10.30 -5.67 1.43
N SER A 8 10.12 -5.56 2.76
CA SER A 8 9.50 -4.39 3.37
C SER A 8 10.52 -3.27 3.55
N ARG A 9 10.04 -2.03 3.54
CA ARG A 9 10.80 -0.81 3.77
C ARG A 9 10.34 -0.18 5.09
N HIS A 10 11.23 0.47 5.80
CA HIS A 10 10.89 1.23 7.01
C HIS A 10 10.56 2.68 6.66
N ILE A 11 9.66 3.28 7.43
CA ILE A 11 9.37 4.71 7.41
C ILE A 11 8.92 5.15 8.79
N THR A 12 9.35 6.33 9.23
CA THR A 12 8.83 6.95 10.46
C THR A 12 7.86 8.05 10.05
N VAL A 13 6.62 7.98 10.55
CA VAL A 13 5.57 8.97 10.30
C VAL A 13 5.11 9.49 11.64
N ASP A 14 5.26 10.80 11.83
CA ASP A 14 4.86 11.51 13.06
C ASP A 14 5.43 10.86 14.34
N GLY A 15 6.69 10.43 14.26
CA GLY A 15 7.43 9.79 15.37
C GLY A 15 7.17 8.29 15.53
N ILE A 16 6.22 7.70 14.80
CA ILE A 16 5.85 6.29 14.92
C ILE A 16 6.54 5.48 13.81
N PRO A 17 7.26 4.38 14.12
CA PRO A 17 7.91 3.56 13.13
C PRO A 17 6.92 2.58 12.47
N TYR A 18 6.88 2.60 11.14
CA TYR A 18 6.10 1.70 10.31
C TYR A 18 6.99 0.90 9.38
N ARG A 19 6.45 -0.21 8.91
CA ARG A 19 6.98 -0.96 7.78
C ARG A 19 5.94 -1.03 6.68
N TRP A 20 6.37 -0.91 5.43
CA TRP A 20 5.49 -0.97 4.29
C TRP A 20 6.06 -1.81 3.16
N ARG A 21 5.18 -2.34 2.32
CA ARG A 21 5.58 -3.27 1.26
C ARG A 21 4.65 -3.20 0.06
N ILE A 22 5.27 -3.20 -1.12
CA ILE A 22 4.64 -3.51 -2.39
C ILE A 22 4.93 -4.97 -2.75
N ARG A 23 3.96 -5.70 -3.32
CA ARG A 23 4.22 -7.03 -3.88
C ARG A 23 5.14 -6.91 -5.09
N ARG A 24 6.16 -7.78 -5.17
CA ARG A 24 7.10 -7.77 -6.31
C ARG A 24 6.44 -8.24 -7.61
N ARG A 25 5.61 -9.28 -7.52
CA ARG A 25 4.89 -9.86 -8.67
C ARG A 25 3.47 -9.31 -8.66
N PRO A 26 2.96 -8.77 -9.78
CA PRO A 26 1.57 -8.33 -9.85
C PRO A 26 0.63 -9.52 -9.65
N THR A 27 -0.58 -9.23 -9.17
CA THR A 27 -1.71 -10.16 -9.38
C THR A 27 -2.07 -10.22 -10.86
N TYR A 28 -2.91 -11.18 -11.27
CA TYR A 28 -3.37 -11.25 -12.66
C TYR A 28 -4.06 -9.94 -13.10
N SER A 29 -4.98 -9.41 -12.29
CA SER A 29 -5.66 -8.15 -12.55
C SER A 29 -4.70 -6.95 -12.62
N GLN A 30 -3.68 -6.91 -11.76
CA GLN A 30 -2.64 -5.87 -11.83
C GLN A 30 -1.74 -6.01 -13.05
N ALA A 31 -1.50 -7.25 -13.51
CA ALA A 31 -0.67 -7.52 -14.67
C ALA A 31 -1.35 -7.06 -15.97
N LEU A 32 -2.67 -7.20 -16.05
CA LEU A 32 -3.49 -6.68 -17.15
C LEU A 32 -3.97 -5.24 -16.95
N VAL A 33 -3.51 -4.56 -15.89
CA VAL A 33 -3.90 -3.17 -15.60
C VAL A 33 -5.43 -3.02 -15.38
N TRP A 34 -6.11 -4.09 -14.96
CA TRP A 34 -7.52 -4.10 -14.56
C TRP A 34 -7.76 -3.63 -13.13
N SER A 35 -6.69 -3.62 -12.34
CA SER A 35 -6.73 -3.15 -10.97
C SER A 35 -5.45 -2.40 -10.64
N PRO A 36 -5.53 -1.34 -9.84
CA PRO A 36 -4.36 -0.57 -9.49
C PRO A 36 -3.39 -1.32 -8.57
N LEU A 37 -2.20 -0.74 -8.45
CA LEU A 37 -1.18 -1.14 -7.50
C LEU A 37 -1.69 -0.94 -6.06
N THR A 38 -1.43 -1.93 -5.22
CA THR A 38 -1.67 -1.87 -3.79
C THR A 38 -0.38 -2.02 -3.02
N TYR A 39 -0.29 -1.31 -1.90
CA TYR A 39 0.76 -1.52 -0.90
C TYR A 39 0.15 -1.71 0.47
N ALA A 40 0.87 -2.44 1.32
CA ALA A 40 0.46 -2.70 2.68
C ALA A 40 1.41 -2.02 3.66
N VAL A 41 0.87 -1.56 4.79
CA VAL A 41 1.60 -0.94 5.90
C VAL A 41 1.19 -1.59 7.22
N GLU A 42 2.12 -1.75 8.14
CA GLU A 42 1.85 -2.11 9.52
C GLU A 42 2.88 -1.44 10.45
N LEU A 43 2.66 -1.49 11.76
CA LEU A 43 3.65 -1.02 12.73
C LEU A 43 4.95 -1.82 12.62
N ALA A 44 6.08 -1.14 12.76
CA ALA A 44 7.40 -1.77 12.62
C ALA A 44 7.65 -2.80 13.74
N ASP A 45 7.23 -2.53 14.97
CA ASP A 45 7.58 -3.36 16.12
C ASP A 45 6.43 -4.28 16.56
N SER A 46 5.24 -3.73 16.74
CA SER A 46 4.05 -4.44 17.26
C SER A 46 2.85 -4.31 16.31
N PRO A 47 2.79 -5.11 15.23
CA PRO A 47 1.70 -5.02 14.25
C PRO A 47 0.40 -5.62 14.81
N GLY A 48 -0.65 -4.79 14.94
CA GLY A 48 -2.02 -5.21 15.28
C GLY A 48 -2.91 -5.34 14.02
N SER A 49 -3.18 -4.19 13.38
CA SER A 49 -3.92 -4.11 12.11
C SER A 49 -3.05 -3.57 10.98
N ALA A 50 -3.20 -4.15 9.79
CA ALA A 50 -2.52 -3.70 8.58
C ALA A 50 -3.38 -2.70 7.80
N LEU A 51 -2.77 -1.68 7.25
CA LEU A 51 -3.37 -0.80 6.25
C LEU A 51 -3.07 -1.38 4.86
N VAL A 52 -4.08 -1.41 3.99
CA VAL A 52 -3.95 -1.70 2.57
C VAL A 52 -4.38 -0.47 1.80
N VAL A 53 -3.44 0.17 1.12
CA VAL A 53 -3.71 1.34 0.27
C VAL A 53 -3.85 0.89 -1.17
N ILE A 54 -4.95 1.29 -1.79
CA ILE A 54 -5.22 1.13 -3.21
C ILE A 54 -4.83 2.44 -3.88
N THR A 55 -3.81 2.44 -4.72
CA THR A 55 -3.31 3.66 -5.38
C THR A 55 -4.05 3.92 -6.69
N ASN A 56 -3.69 4.99 -7.40
CA ASN A 56 -4.15 5.24 -8.77
C ASN A 56 -3.11 4.87 -9.84
N GLN A 57 -2.09 4.08 -9.49
CA GLN A 57 -1.00 3.71 -10.40
C GLN A 57 -1.15 2.25 -10.87
N PRO A 58 -0.76 1.92 -12.12
CA PRO A 58 -0.60 0.54 -12.51
C PRO A 58 0.57 -0.12 -11.76
N HIS A 59 0.60 -1.46 -11.73
CA HIS A 59 1.74 -2.15 -11.15
C HIS A 59 2.99 -1.99 -12.06
N PRO A 60 4.19 -1.65 -11.54
CA PRO A 60 5.37 -1.39 -12.38
C PRO A 60 5.82 -2.57 -13.24
N CYS A 61 5.54 -3.79 -12.79
CA CYS A 61 5.78 -5.02 -13.57
C CYS A 61 4.53 -5.55 -14.29
N ASN A 62 3.60 -4.68 -14.72
CA ASN A 62 2.45 -5.08 -15.53
C ASN A 62 2.90 -5.64 -16.89
N TRP A 63 2.05 -6.44 -17.52
CA TRP A 63 2.34 -7.11 -18.80
C TRP A 63 2.05 -6.24 -20.02
N LEU A 64 1.27 -5.18 -19.85
CA LEU A 64 0.90 -4.26 -20.92
C LEU A 64 1.95 -3.16 -21.15
N ILE A 65 3.02 -3.13 -20.34
CA ILE A 65 4.11 -2.15 -20.41
C ILE A 65 3.57 -0.71 -20.21
N GLU A 66 2.46 -0.57 -19.48
CA GLU A 66 1.91 0.72 -19.11
C GLU A 66 2.83 1.42 -18.12
N SER A 67 2.98 2.74 -18.28
CA SER A 67 3.87 3.54 -17.44
C SER A 67 3.32 3.64 -16.02
N ALA A 68 4.13 3.22 -15.04
CA ALA A 68 3.79 3.29 -13.63
C ALA A 68 4.73 4.26 -12.89
N SER A 69 4.16 5.13 -12.06
CA SER A 69 4.96 5.91 -11.12
C SER A 69 5.34 5.05 -9.92
N ALA A 70 6.58 5.18 -9.45
CA ALA A 70 7.02 4.51 -8.23
C ALA A 70 6.28 5.08 -7.01
N VAL A 71 5.85 4.21 -6.09
CA VAL A 71 5.35 4.65 -4.78
C VAL A 71 6.54 5.18 -3.96
N VAL A 72 6.51 6.48 -3.69
CA VAL A 72 7.55 7.20 -2.94
C VAL A 72 7.22 7.27 -1.44
N PRO A 73 8.22 7.39 -0.55
CA PRO A 73 7.98 7.44 0.89
C PRO A 73 7.04 8.58 1.35
N SER A 74 7.03 9.73 0.69
CA SER A 74 6.11 10.83 1.02
C SER A 74 4.65 10.44 0.82
N ALA A 75 4.31 9.81 -0.32
CA ALA A 75 2.96 9.30 -0.58
C ALA A 75 2.55 8.25 0.45
N VAL A 76 3.48 7.39 0.89
CA VAL A 76 3.23 6.41 1.96
C VAL A 76 2.91 7.10 3.28
N ALA A 77 3.67 8.15 3.64
CA ALA A 77 3.43 8.92 4.85
C ALA A 77 2.05 9.59 4.83
N ASP A 78 1.66 10.17 3.70
CA ASP A 78 0.35 10.83 3.55
C ASP A 78 -0.80 9.82 3.59
N GLY A 79 -0.64 8.64 2.99
CA GLY A 79 -1.58 7.54 3.11
C GLY A 79 -1.75 7.05 4.55
N ILE A 80 -0.65 6.95 5.31
CA ILE A 80 -0.68 6.60 6.74
C ILE A 80 -1.45 7.65 7.55
N ARG A 81 -1.16 8.93 7.35
CA ARG A 81 -1.86 10.04 8.04
C ARG A 81 -3.35 10.02 7.72
N THR A 82 -3.68 9.90 6.43
CA THR A 82 -5.07 9.83 5.97
C THR A 82 -5.80 8.66 6.63
N ALA A 83 -5.21 7.46 6.60
CA ALA A 83 -5.78 6.27 7.21
C ALA A 83 -6.03 6.46 8.72
N ARG A 84 -5.06 7.02 9.46
CA ARG A 84 -5.19 7.35 10.89
C ARG A 84 -6.35 8.31 11.13
N THR A 85 -6.45 9.39 10.35
CA THR A 85 -7.56 10.35 10.45
C THR A 85 -8.91 9.71 10.12
N THR A 86 -8.95 8.73 9.22
CA THR A 86 -10.17 7.97 8.86
C THR A 86 -10.51 6.82 9.80
N GLY A 87 -9.77 6.63 10.89
CA GLY A 87 -10.07 5.65 11.94
C GLY A 87 -9.27 4.35 11.87
N TRP A 88 -8.18 4.29 11.12
CA TRP A 88 -7.27 3.15 11.20
C TRP A 88 -6.52 3.15 12.54
N VAL A 89 -6.68 2.07 13.32
CA VAL A 89 -6.00 1.84 14.60
C VAL A 89 -5.04 0.64 14.46
N PRO A 90 -3.77 0.85 14.08
CA PRO A 90 -2.81 -0.22 13.84
C PRO A 90 -2.34 -0.96 15.10
N GLU A 91 -2.49 -0.35 16.28
CA GLU A 91 -2.15 -0.97 17.56
C GLU A 91 -3.12 -2.09 17.95
N GLU A 92 -4.36 -2.02 17.48
CA GLU A 92 -5.40 -2.99 17.81
C GLU A 92 -5.39 -4.17 16.82
N PRO A 93 -5.45 -5.42 17.31
CA PRO A 93 -5.65 -6.57 16.44
C PRO A 93 -6.96 -6.45 15.67
N GLY A 94 -6.91 -6.59 14.34
CA GLY A 94 -8.11 -6.44 13.52
C GLY A 94 -7.94 -6.91 12.08
N SER A 95 -9.04 -6.84 11.33
CA SER A 95 -9.00 -7.00 9.88
C SER A 95 -8.20 -5.86 9.25
N PRO A 96 -7.62 -6.09 8.05
CA PRO A 96 -6.96 -5.02 7.32
C PRO A 96 -7.90 -3.83 7.09
N PHE A 97 -7.39 -2.63 7.32
CA PHE A 97 -8.07 -1.38 6.99
C PHE A 97 -7.76 -1.03 5.53
N HIS A 98 -8.78 -0.74 4.74
CA HIS A 98 -8.62 -0.42 3.32
C HIS A 98 -8.78 1.08 3.11
N LEU A 99 -7.77 1.71 2.53
CA LEU A 99 -7.84 3.10 2.07
C LEU A 99 -7.85 3.10 0.55
N ASP A 100 -8.94 3.59 -0.03
CA ASP A 100 -9.08 3.72 -1.47
C ASP A 100 -8.60 5.10 -1.94
N GLN A 101 -7.53 5.12 -2.73
CA GLN A 101 -6.98 6.29 -3.41
C GLN A 101 -6.85 6.01 -4.91
N SER A 102 -7.74 5.18 -5.46
CA SER A 102 -7.75 4.79 -6.87
C SER A 102 -8.33 5.84 -7.80
N ASP A 103 -8.77 6.99 -7.28
CA ASP A 103 -9.30 8.07 -8.10
C ASP A 103 -8.31 8.48 -9.21
N GLY A 104 -8.83 8.56 -10.43
CA GLY A 104 -8.05 8.79 -11.65
C GLY A 104 -7.31 7.58 -12.22
N PHE A 105 -7.44 6.37 -11.66
CA PHE A 105 -6.92 5.15 -12.28
C PHE A 105 -7.71 4.82 -13.56
N VAL A 106 -6.99 4.56 -14.65
CA VAL A 106 -7.57 4.13 -15.93
C VAL A 106 -7.24 2.67 -16.16
N SER A 107 -8.27 1.82 -16.24
CA SER A 107 -8.10 0.41 -16.58
C SER A 107 -7.79 0.25 -18.05
N SER A 108 -6.85 -0.64 -18.38
CA SER A 108 -6.68 -1.10 -19.76
C SER A 108 -7.80 -2.10 -20.11
N ASN A 109 -8.32 -2.03 -21.33
CA ASN A 109 -9.45 -2.83 -21.80
C ASN A 109 -8.95 -3.85 -22.84
#